data_AF-A0AAN0NC05-F1
#
_entry.id   AF-A0AAN0NC05-F1
#
_cell.length_a   1.000
_cell.length_b   1.000
_cell.length_c   1.000
_cell.angle_alpha   90.00
_cell.angle_beta   90.00
_cell.angle_gamma   90.00
#
_symmetry.space_group_name_H-M   'P 1'
#
loop_
_entity.id
_entity.type
_entity.pdbx_description
1 polymer ?
#
loop_
_entity_poly.entity_id
_entity_poly.type
_entity_poly.pdbx_seq_one_letter_code
_entity_poly.pdbx_strand_id
1 'polypeptide(L)'
;MRLKEKAHQLDLLVMGPDCGTGIIAGVPIAFTNKVQQGTIGVVGASGTGIQEVTTLIDKAGEGISSALGTGGRDLNEAVQGITMLDSIHHLQAQADTKVIMVVSKPPSKVVQEKIENYLRTLDKPVVALFLGAKPTHHESNIYHAYTLEEVAKAKQSLCLREKIHVT
;
A
#
# COMPACT_ATOMS: atom_id res chain seq x y z
N MET A 1 13.34 15.05 2.99
CA MET A 1 12.98 15.84 1.78
C MET A 1 14.00 15.70 0.69
N ARG A 2 15.15 16.38 0.76
CA ARG A 2 16.16 16.40 -0.33
C ARG A 2 16.42 15.08 -1.06
N LEU A 3 16.59 13.97 -0.33
CA LEU A 3 16.85 12.66 -0.95
C LEU A 3 15.64 12.10 -1.69
N LYS A 4 14.44 12.21 -1.13
CA LYS A 4 13.20 11.73 -1.76
C LYS A 4 12.86 12.56 -3.00
N GLU A 5 13.01 13.88 -2.92
CA GLU A 5 12.82 14.79 -4.06
C GLU A 5 13.80 14.49 -5.20
N LYS A 6 15.08 14.28 -4.86
CA LYS A 6 16.09 13.90 -5.86
C LYS A 6 15.77 12.54 -6.49
N ALA A 7 15.30 11.57 -5.70
CA ALA A 7 14.94 10.26 -6.21
C ALA A 7 13.74 10.35 -7.17
N HIS A 8 12.69 11.07 -6.78
CA HIS A 8 11.53 11.36 -7.62
C HIS A 8 11.92 11.98 -8.97
N GLN A 9 12.82 12.97 -8.98
CA GLN A 9 13.32 13.59 -10.21
C GLN A 9 14.09 12.63 -11.13
N LEU A 10 14.63 11.55 -10.56
CA LEU A 10 15.42 10.55 -11.28
C LEU A 10 14.61 9.28 -11.59
N ASP A 11 13.30 9.27 -11.31
CA ASP A 11 12.45 8.06 -11.35
C ASP A 11 13.03 6.90 -10.53
N LEU A 12 13.53 7.22 -9.34
CA LEU A 12 14.08 6.29 -8.36
C LEU A 12 13.28 6.34 -7.06
N LEU A 13 13.30 5.24 -6.32
CA LEU A 13 12.70 5.17 -4.99
C LEU A 13 13.75 5.35 -3.89
N VAL A 14 13.46 6.25 -2.95
CA VAL A 14 14.12 6.27 -1.64
C VAL A 14 13.10 5.83 -0.60
N MET A 15 13.26 4.60 -0.12
CA MET A 15 12.55 4.10 1.06
C MET A 15 13.04 4.91 2.27
N GLY A 16 12.12 5.65 2.91
CA GLY A 16 12.47 6.71 3.87
C GLY A 16 13.31 6.23 5.06
N PRO A 17 13.89 7.16 5.84
CA PRO A 17 14.53 6.80 7.09
C PRO A 17 13.53 6.06 7.99
N ASP A 18 14.02 5.09 8.76
CA ASP A 18 13.19 4.21 9.61
C ASP A 18 12.23 3.30 8.81
N CYS A 19 12.60 2.95 7.57
CA CYS A 19 11.93 1.88 6.82
C CYS A 19 12.46 0.51 7.26
N GLY A 20 11.75 -0.13 8.19
CA GLY A 20 12.15 -1.43 8.76
C GLY A 20 11.74 -2.66 7.96
N THR A 21 10.90 -2.54 6.93
CA THR A 21 10.30 -3.69 6.21
C THR A 21 10.23 -3.41 4.71
N GLY A 22 10.64 -4.38 3.90
CA GLY A 22 10.37 -4.40 2.46
C GLY A 22 10.57 -5.78 1.84
N ILE A 23 9.83 -6.05 0.77
CA ILE A 23 10.00 -7.23 -0.10
C ILE A 23 9.97 -6.72 -1.54
N ILE A 24 11.07 -6.81 -2.27
CA ILE A 24 11.14 -6.29 -3.65
C ILE A 24 11.33 -7.46 -4.59
N ALA A 25 10.29 -7.80 -5.37
CA ALA A 25 10.30 -8.96 -6.27
C ALA A 25 10.80 -10.25 -5.58
N GLY A 26 10.27 -10.53 -4.38
CA GLY A 26 10.67 -11.68 -3.56
C GLY A 26 11.98 -11.50 -2.77
N VAL A 27 12.72 -10.41 -2.95
CA VAL A 27 13.95 -10.14 -2.19
C VAL A 27 13.62 -9.50 -0.84
N PRO A 28 13.99 -10.13 0.29
CA PRO A 28 13.73 -9.59 1.61
C PRO A 28 14.66 -8.40 1.95
N ILE A 29 14.11 -7.31 2.48
CA ILE A 29 14.84 -6.13 2.93
C ILE A 29 14.50 -5.85 4.40
N ALA A 30 15.52 -5.87 5.27
CA ALA A 30 15.38 -5.70 6.72
C ALA A 30 14.46 -6.74 7.38
N PHE A 31 13.49 -6.33 8.19
CA PHE A 31 12.61 -7.23 8.94
C PHE A 31 11.41 -7.64 8.08
N THR A 32 11.38 -8.90 7.65
CA THR A 32 10.30 -9.38 6.77
C THR A 32 9.99 -10.85 6.97
N ASN A 33 8.83 -11.26 6.45
CA ASN A 33 8.33 -12.62 6.44
C ASN A 33 8.62 -13.26 5.07
N LYS A 34 8.83 -14.58 5.07
CA LYS A 34 8.78 -15.36 3.83
C LYS A 34 7.31 -15.53 3.45
N VAL A 35 6.94 -15.05 2.26
CA VAL A 35 5.58 -15.12 1.72
C VAL A 35 5.63 -15.58 0.27
N GLN A 36 4.53 -16.13 -0.23
CA GLN A 36 4.41 -16.56 -1.61
C GLN A 36 4.50 -15.38 -2.59
N GLN A 37 5.14 -15.63 -3.73
CA GLN A 37 5.08 -14.71 -4.86
C GLN A 37 3.67 -14.73 -5.45
N GLY A 38 3.13 -13.57 -5.80
CA GLY A 38 1.81 -13.44 -6.41
C GLY A 38 1.61 -12.07 -7.04
N THR A 39 0.36 -11.60 -7.01
CA THR A 39 -0.09 -10.46 -7.83
C THR A 39 -0.52 -9.23 -7.02
N ILE A 40 -0.32 -9.25 -5.70
CA ILE A 40 -0.69 -8.14 -4.83
C ILE A 40 0.52 -7.24 -4.59
N GLY A 41 0.45 -5.98 -5.00
CA GLY A 41 1.43 -4.96 -4.62
C GLY A 41 1.03 -4.35 -3.29
N VAL A 42 1.92 -4.35 -2.31
CA VAL A 42 1.71 -3.73 -1.00
C VAL A 42 2.61 -2.50 -0.88
N VAL A 43 2.09 -1.40 -0.36
CA VAL A 43 2.87 -0.21 -0.05
C VAL A 43 2.42 0.34 1.30
N GLY A 44 3.37 0.74 2.15
CA GLY A 44 2.99 1.24 3.46
C GLY A 44 4.02 2.05 4.23
N ALA A 45 3.49 2.91 5.10
CA ALA A 45 4.26 3.71 6.06
C ALA A 45 4.26 3.07 7.46
N SER A 46 4.09 1.75 7.54
CA SER A 46 4.04 0.97 8.78
C SER A 46 4.75 -0.36 8.59
N GLY A 47 5.92 -0.54 9.22
CA GLY A 47 6.74 -1.75 9.05
C GLY A 47 6.00 -3.01 9.50
N THR A 48 5.44 -3.00 10.72
CA THR A 48 4.66 -4.14 11.24
C THR A 48 3.30 -4.28 10.56
N GLY A 49 2.71 -3.17 10.07
CA GLY A 49 1.50 -3.24 9.25
C GLY A 49 1.72 -4.00 7.94
N ILE A 50 2.86 -3.78 7.28
CA ILE A 50 3.27 -4.53 6.09
C ILE A 50 3.51 -6.00 6.45
N GLN A 51 4.25 -6.29 7.52
CA GLN A 51 4.51 -7.67 7.95
C GLN A 51 3.22 -8.44 8.21
N GLU A 52 2.26 -7.82 8.91
CA GLU A 52 0.98 -8.45 9.22
C GLU A 52 0.14 -8.68 7.95
N VAL A 53 -0.01 -7.66 7.10
CA VAL A 53 -0.81 -7.80 5.87
C VAL A 53 -0.22 -8.84 4.93
N THR A 54 1.10 -8.84 4.73
CA THR A 54 1.76 -9.85 3.89
C THR A 54 1.61 -11.26 4.46
N THR A 55 1.67 -11.42 5.78
CA THR A 55 1.42 -12.71 6.45
C THR A 55 -0.04 -13.17 6.30
N LEU A 56 -1.00 -12.25 6.40
CA LEU A 56 -2.42 -12.57 6.22
C LEU A 56 -2.75 -12.93 4.77
N ILE A 57 -2.15 -12.24 3.80
CA ILE A 57 -2.24 -12.57 2.37
C ILE A 57 -1.74 -14.00 2.13
N ASP A 58 -0.56 -14.34 2.65
CA ASP A 58 0.02 -15.68 2.52
C ASP A 58 -0.88 -16.77 3.13
N LYS A 59 -1.37 -16.53 4.35
CA LYS A 59 -2.33 -17.42 5.03
C LYS A 59 -3.65 -17.59 4.27
N ALA A 60 -4.06 -16.59 3.49
CA ALA A 60 -5.23 -16.66 2.63
C ALA A 60 -4.98 -17.43 1.32
N GLY A 61 -3.78 -17.99 1.12
CA GLY A 61 -3.39 -18.72 -0.09
C GLY A 61 -3.02 -17.80 -1.26
N GLU A 62 -2.83 -16.52 -1.00
CA GLU A 62 -2.46 -15.51 -1.98
C GLU A 62 -0.98 -15.13 -1.86
N GLY A 63 -0.47 -14.37 -2.83
CA GLY A 63 0.92 -13.93 -2.83
C GLY A 63 1.07 -12.47 -3.24
N ILE A 64 2.23 -11.90 -2.92
CA ILE A 64 2.57 -10.51 -3.25
C ILE A 64 3.52 -10.42 -4.43
N SER A 65 3.42 -9.35 -5.22
CA SER A 65 4.44 -9.01 -6.21
C SER A 65 5.62 -8.30 -5.54
N SER A 66 5.32 -7.33 -4.67
CA SER A 66 6.26 -6.58 -3.84
C SER A 66 5.55 -5.95 -2.64
N ALA A 67 6.30 -5.67 -1.59
CA ALA A 67 5.91 -4.89 -0.43
C ALA A 67 6.90 -3.72 -0.21
N LEU A 68 6.45 -2.49 -0.46
CA LEU A 68 7.28 -1.29 -0.49
C LEU A 68 7.05 -0.44 0.77
N GLY A 69 8.02 -0.45 1.67
CA GLY A 69 8.04 0.45 2.83
C GLY A 69 8.44 1.87 2.45
N THR A 70 7.69 2.87 2.94
CA THR A 70 7.90 4.29 2.60
C THR A 70 8.65 5.07 3.68
N GLY A 71 8.75 4.50 4.89
CA GLY A 71 9.27 5.12 6.10
C GLY A 71 8.19 5.86 6.90
N GLY A 72 8.22 5.77 8.22
CA GLY A 72 7.10 6.16 9.10
C GLY A 72 6.70 7.65 9.08
N ARG A 73 7.53 8.52 8.48
CA ARG A 73 7.28 9.97 8.36
C ARG A 73 6.87 10.40 6.95
N ASP A 74 6.76 9.47 6.01
CA ASP A 74 6.48 9.81 4.60
C ASP A 74 5.16 10.56 4.43
N LEU A 75 4.17 10.22 5.24
CA LEU A 75 2.83 10.79 5.16
C LEU A 75 2.63 12.06 6.00
N ASN A 76 3.70 12.58 6.60
CA ASN A 76 3.65 13.87 7.27
C ASN A 76 3.53 14.99 6.23
N GLU A 77 2.89 16.09 6.60
CA GLU A 77 2.68 17.24 5.70
C GLU A 77 3.98 17.82 5.14
N ALA A 78 5.07 17.81 5.93
CA ALA A 78 6.38 18.24 5.46
C ALA A 78 6.97 17.32 4.37
N VAL A 79 6.52 16.06 4.27
CA VAL A 79 7.02 15.05 3.31
C VAL A 79 6.07 14.77 2.16
N GLN A 80 4.78 15.00 2.36
CA GLN A 80 3.76 14.96 1.31
C GLN A 80 3.62 13.62 0.58
N GLY A 81 4.02 12.51 1.20
CA GLY A 81 3.85 11.16 0.67
C GLY A 81 4.64 10.88 -0.61
N ILE A 82 5.79 11.51 -0.82
CA ILE A 82 6.57 11.33 -2.08
C ILE A 82 6.82 9.85 -2.36
N THR A 83 7.38 9.11 -1.39
CA THR A 83 7.69 7.69 -1.62
C THR A 83 6.44 6.85 -1.76
N MET A 84 5.37 7.15 -1.01
CA MET A 84 4.07 6.50 -1.13
C MET A 84 3.54 6.60 -2.56
N LEU A 85 3.48 7.81 -3.12
CA LEU A 85 2.97 8.08 -4.46
C LEU A 85 3.85 7.43 -5.54
N ASP A 86 5.18 7.55 -5.42
CA ASP A 86 6.11 6.94 -6.37
C ASP A 86 6.02 5.40 -6.32
N SER A 87 5.87 4.82 -5.11
CA SER A 87 5.72 3.37 -4.95
C SER A 87 4.42 2.87 -5.59
N ILE A 88 3.31 3.61 -5.41
CA ILE A 88 2.04 3.29 -6.07
C ILE A 88 2.20 3.38 -7.59
N HIS A 89 2.89 4.41 -8.10
CA HIS A 89 3.15 4.60 -9.52
C HIS A 89 3.89 3.39 -10.12
N HIS A 90 4.96 2.93 -9.47
CA HIS A 90 5.72 1.78 -9.93
C HIS A 90 4.91 0.48 -9.86
N LEU A 91 4.12 0.28 -8.81
CA LEU A 91 3.21 -0.88 -8.70
C LEU A 91 2.10 -0.84 -9.78
N GLN A 92 1.60 0.34 -10.17
CA GLN A 92 0.66 0.51 -11.27
C GLN A 92 1.28 0.11 -12.63
N ALA A 93 2.55 0.44 -12.86
CA ALA A 93 3.25 0.08 -14.11
C ALA A 93 3.62 -1.41 -14.22
N GLN A 94 3.74 -2.12 -13.10
CA GLN A 94 4.13 -3.53 -13.06
C GLN A 94 3.06 -4.48 -13.63
N ALA A 95 3.39 -5.27 -14.65
CA ALA A 95 2.42 -6.15 -15.30
C ALA A 95 1.92 -7.31 -14.42
N ASP A 96 2.73 -7.78 -13.47
CA ASP A 96 2.44 -8.86 -12.52
C ASP A 96 1.57 -8.38 -11.34
N THR A 97 1.66 -7.11 -10.97
CA THR A 97 0.79 -6.49 -9.96
C THR A 97 -0.63 -6.29 -10.54
N LYS A 98 -1.64 -6.91 -9.93
CA LYS A 98 -3.06 -6.82 -10.31
C LYS A 98 -3.93 -6.05 -9.32
N VAL A 99 -3.54 -5.98 -8.05
CA VAL A 99 -4.21 -5.24 -6.99
C VAL A 99 -3.17 -4.48 -6.19
N ILE A 100 -3.46 -3.24 -5.81
CA ILE A 100 -2.56 -2.42 -4.97
C ILE A 100 -3.19 -2.26 -3.58
N MET A 101 -2.41 -2.53 -2.53
CA MET A 101 -2.81 -2.36 -1.14
C MET A 101 -1.97 -1.26 -0.48
N VAL A 102 -2.65 -0.25 0.05
CA VAL A 102 -2.08 0.89 0.76
C VAL A 102 -2.32 0.73 2.25
N VAL A 103 -1.27 0.72 3.06
CA VAL A 103 -1.36 0.51 4.51
C VAL A 103 -0.58 1.57 5.27
N SER A 104 -1.26 2.39 6.05
CA SER A 104 -0.58 3.36 6.92
C SER A 104 -1.37 3.72 8.17
N LYS A 105 -0.70 4.42 9.09
CA LYS A 105 -1.40 5.26 10.08
C LYS A 105 -2.14 6.40 9.37
N PRO A 106 -3.12 7.06 10.01
CA PRO A 106 -3.84 8.17 9.41
C PRO A 106 -2.86 9.30 9.04
N PRO A 107 -2.81 9.71 7.76
CA PRO A 107 -2.03 10.86 7.32
C PRO A 107 -2.67 12.18 7.81
N SER A 108 -1.99 13.32 7.58
CA SER A 108 -2.69 14.61 7.69
C SER A 108 -3.77 14.72 6.60
N LYS A 109 -4.84 15.49 6.84
CA LYS A 109 -5.96 15.61 5.89
C LYS A 109 -5.51 15.97 4.48
N VAL A 110 -4.62 16.95 4.37
CA VAL A 110 -4.06 17.43 3.09
C VAL A 110 -3.31 16.31 2.35
N VAL A 111 -2.53 15.50 3.08
CA VAL A 111 -1.78 14.38 2.48
C VAL A 111 -2.73 13.23 2.12
N GLN A 112 -3.76 12.99 2.95
CA GLN A 112 -4.80 12.00 2.66
C GLN A 112 -5.50 12.31 1.35
N GLU A 113 -6.03 13.53 1.21
CA GLU A 113 -6.76 13.97 0.02
C GLU A 113 -5.87 13.87 -1.24
N LYS A 114 -4.59 14.24 -1.12
CA LYS A 114 -3.60 14.09 -2.20
C LYS A 114 -3.45 12.63 -2.62
N ILE A 115 -3.31 11.70 -1.67
CA ILE A 115 -3.16 10.27 -1.95
C ILE A 115 -4.44 9.71 -2.56
N GLU A 116 -5.60 9.98 -1.95
CA GLU A 116 -6.89 9.51 -2.47
C GLU A 116 -7.17 10.01 -3.88
N ASN A 117 -6.89 11.30 -4.16
CA ASN A 117 -7.00 11.83 -5.52
C ASN A 117 -6.11 11.11 -6.52
N TYR A 118 -4.89 10.72 -6.12
CA TYR A 118 -4.01 9.93 -6.96
C TYR A 118 -4.51 8.48 -7.13
N LEU A 119 -5.03 7.85 -6.08
CA LEU A 119 -5.61 6.50 -6.17
C LEU A 119 -6.79 6.45 -7.16
N ARG A 120 -7.58 7.53 -7.24
CA ARG A 120 -8.71 7.66 -8.19
C ARG A 120 -8.26 7.67 -9.66
N THR A 121 -7.01 7.98 -9.96
CA THR A 121 -6.48 7.97 -11.33
C THR A 121 -5.93 6.61 -11.77
N LEU A 122 -5.93 5.61 -10.89
CA LEU A 122 -5.36 4.30 -11.20
C LEU A 122 -6.36 3.39 -11.93
N ASP A 123 -5.85 2.61 -12.87
CA ASP A 123 -6.64 1.59 -13.56
C ASP A 123 -6.78 0.31 -12.73
N LYS A 124 -5.81 0.02 -11.85
CA LYS A 124 -5.84 -1.17 -11.01
C LYS A 124 -6.70 -0.94 -9.76
N PRO A 125 -7.44 -1.96 -9.30
CA PRO A 125 -8.18 -1.86 -8.06
C PRO A 125 -7.24 -1.64 -6.87
N VAL A 126 -7.69 -0.78 -5.96
CA VAL A 126 -6.94 -0.40 -4.76
C VAL A 126 -7.69 -0.81 -3.50
N VAL A 127 -6.95 -1.28 -2.51
CA VAL A 127 -7.41 -1.42 -1.13
C VAL A 127 -6.64 -0.43 -0.27
N ALA A 128 -7.32 0.50 0.39
CA ALA A 128 -6.69 1.54 1.20
C ALA A 128 -7.06 1.38 2.67
N LEU A 129 -6.06 1.27 3.54
CA LEU A 129 -6.22 1.23 5.00
C LEU A 129 -5.45 2.38 5.65
N PHE A 130 -6.20 3.28 6.27
CA PHE A 130 -5.70 4.30 7.19
C PHE A 130 -6.11 3.91 8.62
N LEU A 131 -5.19 3.27 9.35
CA LEU A 131 -5.44 2.60 10.64
C LEU A 131 -6.17 3.50 11.65
N GLY A 132 -7.31 3.05 12.17
CA GLY A 132 -8.09 3.78 13.18
C GLY A 132 -9.03 4.85 12.62
N ALA A 133 -9.09 5.02 11.29
CA ALA A 133 -10.13 5.83 10.63
C ALA A 133 -11.21 4.89 10.07
N LYS A 134 -12.41 4.89 10.68
CA LYS A 134 -13.53 4.09 10.17
C LYS A 134 -13.97 4.66 8.81
N PRO A 135 -13.94 3.88 7.72
CA PRO A 135 -14.39 4.34 6.42
C PRO A 135 -15.90 4.63 6.46
N THR A 136 -16.29 5.73 5.84
CA THR A 136 -17.70 6.17 5.75
C THR A 136 -18.31 5.93 4.38
N HIS A 137 -17.48 5.58 3.39
CA HIS A 137 -17.86 5.36 2.01
C HIS A 137 -16.85 4.45 1.31
N HIS A 138 -17.28 3.86 0.20
CA HIS A 138 -16.43 3.16 -0.74
C HIS A 138 -16.57 3.78 -2.13
N GLU A 139 -15.51 3.72 -2.91
CA GLU A 139 -15.50 4.17 -4.31
C GLU A 139 -15.42 2.95 -5.23
N SER A 140 -15.84 3.10 -6.49
CA SER A 140 -15.93 1.99 -7.43
C SER A 140 -14.60 1.23 -7.63
N ASN A 141 -13.47 1.91 -7.54
CA ASN A 141 -12.13 1.32 -7.73
C ASN A 141 -11.25 1.32 -6.46
N ILE A 142 -11.79 1.85 -5.34
CA ILE A 142 -11.06 1.98 -4.07
C ILE A 142 -11.90 1.37 -2.95
N TYR A 143 -11.40 0.26 -2.41
CA TYR A 143 -11.94 -0.34 -1.20
C TYR A 143 -11.24 0.24 0.03
N HIS A 144 -11.92 1.13 0.75
CA HIS A 144 -11.44 1.65 2.02
C HIS A 144 -11.65 0.62 3.15
N ALA A 145 -10.59 -0.05 3.58
CA ALA A 145 -10.62 -1.03 4.66
C ALA A 145 -10.48 -0.37 6.04
N TYR A 146 -11.00 -1.04 7.08
CA TYR A 146 -10.86 -0.60 8.47
C TYR A 146 -9.82 -1.40 9.26
N THR A 147 -9.60 -2.67 8.89
CA THR A 147 -8.70 -3.58 9.58
C THR A 147 -7.65 -4.19 8.65
N LEU A 148 -6.52 -4.64 9.21
CA LEU A 148 -5.48 -5.33 8.44
C LEU A 148 -6.00 -6.65 7.83
N GLU A 149 -6.93 -7.31 8.51
CA GLU A 149 -7.59 -8.53 8.01
C GLU A 149 -8.49 -8.25 6.81
N GLU A 150 -9.28 -7.17 6.85
CA GLU A 150 -10.04 -6.71 5.68
C GLU A 150 -9.14 -6.42 4.49
N VAL A 151 -7.97 -5.79 4.70
CA VAL A 151 -7.02 -5.53 3.61
C VAL A 151 -6.61 -6.82 2.92
N ALA A 152 -6.19 -7.83 3.69
CA ALA A 152 -5.72 -9.09 3.14
C ALA A 152 -6.81 -9.88 2.41
N LYS A 153 -8.05 -9.85 2.91
CA LYS A 153 -9.19 -10.56 2.30
C LYS A 153 -9.84 -9.82 1.13
N ALA A 154 -9.64 -8.50 1.03
CA ALA A 154 -10.32 -7.66 0.04
C ALA A 154 -10.04 -8.05 -1.41
N LYS A 155 -8.89 -8.67 -1.72
CA LYS A 155 -8.64 -9.20 -3.08
C LYS A 155 -9.72 -10.19 -3.50
N GLN A 156 -10.13 -11.09 -2.61
CA GLN A 156 -11.15 -12.10 -2.92
C GLN A 156 -12.48 -11.41 -3.27
N SER A 157 -12.86 -10.40 -2.48
CA SER A 157 -14.06 -9.60 -2.72
C SER A 157 -13.99 -8.78 -4.02
N LEU A 158 -12.82 -8.21 -4.35
CA LEU A 158 -12.59 -7.46 -5.59
C LEU A 158 -12.64 -8.37 -6.83
N CYS A 159 -12.12 -9.60 -6.73
CA CYS A 159 -12.21 -10.60 -7.80
C CYS A 159 -13.64 -11.11 -8.02
N LEU A 160 -14.48 -11.13 -6.99
CA LEU A 160 -15.85 -11.67 -7.05
C LEU A 160 -16.90 -10.65 -7.54
N ARG A 161 -16.57 -9.35 -7.68
CA ARG A 161 -17.53 -8.27 -7.99
C ARG A 161 -18.79 -8.28 -7.08
N GLU A 162 -18.74 -8.93 -5.93
CA GLU A 162 -19.85 -8.93 -5.00
C GLU A 162 -19.84 -7.61 -4.22
N LYS A 163 -21.02 -6.98 -4.14
CA LYS A 163 -21.25 -5.79 -3.33
C LYS A 163 -20.85 -6.09 -1.89
N ILE A 164 -19.69 -5.62 -1.49
CA ILE A 164 -19.20 -5.74 -0.11
C ILE A 164 -20.21 -5.04 0.80
N HIS A 165 -21.00 -5.84 1.53
CA HIS A 165 -21.91 -5.33 2.55
C HIS A 165 -21.09 -5.10 3.82
N VAL A 166 -20.84 -3.83 4.12
CA VAL A 166 -20.31 -3.43 5.43
C VAL A 166 -21.42 -3.68 6.45
N THR A 167 -21.15 -4.50 7.46
CA THR A 167 -22.03 -4.69 8.62
C THR A 167 -21.70 -3.67 9.70
#